data_AF-A0A8B6DX95-F1
#
_entry.id   AF-A0A8B6DX95-F1
#
_cell.length_a   1.000
_cell.length_b   1.000
_cell.length_c   1.000
_cell.angle_alpha   90.00
_cell.angle_beta   90.00
_cell.angle_gamma   90.00
#
_symmetry.space_group_name_H-M   'P 1'
#
loop_
_entity.id
_entity.type
_entity.pdbx_description
1 polymer ?
#
loop_
_entity_poly.entity_id
_entity_poly.type
_entity_poly.pdbx_seq_one_letter_code
_entity_poly.pdbx_strand_id
1 'polypeptide(L)'
;MSFFFGGRNNKTFKPKKNIPEGSHQYDLMKHAAATLGSGNLRQAVVLPEGEDLNEWVAVNTVDFFNQINMLYGTITEFCTEETCPVMSAGPKYEYHWADGQTVKKPIKCSAPKYIDYLMSWVQDQLDEESLFPSKIGVPFPKNFLAIAKTILKRLFRVYAHIYHQHFKEVVDESGVEAKDIELVMSQANVSRTKAVKALKNNNNDIVNAIMELTM
;
A
#
# COMPACT_ATOMS: atom_id res chain seq x y z
N MET A 1 24.07 -20.62 9.43
CA MET A 1 23.52 -20.75 8.07
C MET A 1 22.93 -19.41 7.70
N SER A 2 23.67 -18.64 6.91
CA SER A 2 23.40 -17.24 6.60
C SER A 2 22.32 -17.13 5.53
N PHE A 3 21.17 -16.54 5.85
CA PHE A 3 20.17 -16.18 4.84
C PHE A 3 20.52 -14.81 4.26
N PHE A 4 21.15 -14.86 3.09
CA PHE A 4 21.32 -13.74 2.17
C PHE A 4 19.94 -13.22 1.75
N PHE A 5 19.53 -12.04 2.25
CA PHE A 5 18.49 -11.24 1.58
C PHE A 5 19.15 -10.39 0.49
N GLY A 6 19.56 -11.07 -0.58
CA GLY A 6 19.84 -10.43 -1.87
C GLY A 6 18.56 -9.87 -2.48
N GLY A 7 18.69 -8.73 -3.15
CA GLY A 7 17.61 -7.93 -3.71
C GLY A 7 16.48 -8.74 -4.35
N ARG A 8 15.27 -8.56 -3.83
CA ARG A 8 14.04 -8.97 -4.51
C ARG A 8 13.39 -7.74 -5.11
N ASN A 9 13.70 -7.55 -6.41
CA ASN A 9 12.86 -6.86 -7.38
C ASN A 9 11.37 -7.06 -7.09
N ASN A 10 10.58 -5.99 -7.04
CA ASN A 10 9.19 -5.82 -7.51
C ASN A 10 8.28 -7.06 -7.72
N LYS A 11 8.34 -8.08 -6.85
CA LYS A 11 7.60 -9.35 -7.02
C LYS A 11 6.40 -9.50 -6.08
N THR A 12 6.20 -8.60 -5.12
CA THR A 12 5.01 -8.55 -4.27
C THR A 12 3.83 -7.84 -4.94
N PHE A 13 4.06 -7.21 -6.10
CA PHE A 13 3.05 -6.51 -6.88
C PHE A 13 3.12 -6.97 -8.33
N LYS A 14 2.05 -7.63 -8.80
CA LYS A 14 1.68 -7.61 -10.21
C LYS A 14 0.41 -6.77 -10.29
N PRO A 15 0.42 -5.58 -10.92
CA PRO A 15 -0.86 -4.92 -11.20
C PRO A 15 -1.70 -5.94 -11.97
N LYS A 16 -2.94 -6.20 -11.52
CA LYS A 16 -3.90 -6.95 -12.34
C LYS A 16 -4.06 -6.15 -13.63
N LYS A 17 -3.35 -6.56 -14.68
CA LYS A 17 -3.32 -5.95 -16.02
C LYS A 17 -4.69 -5.99 -16.74
N ASN A 18 -5.75 -6.39 -16.06
CA ASN A 18 -7.02 -6.78 -16.67
C ASN A 18 -8.22 -6.02 -16.08
N ILE A 19 -8.08 -4.77 -15.60
CA ILE A 19 -9.23 -3.87 -15.68
C ILE A 19 -9.16 -3.29 -17.09
N PRO A 20 -10.04 -3.69 -18.03
CA PRO A 20 -9.97 -3.18 -19.39
C PRO A 20 -10.10 -1.66 -19.37
N GLU A 21 -9.23 -0.96 -20.09
CA GLU A 21 -9.41 0.48 -20.32
C GLU A 21 -10.79 0.70 -20.96
N GLY A 22 -11.61 1.57 -20.35
CA GLY A 22 -13.01 1.79 -20.73
C GLY A 22 -14.02 0.83 -20.09
N SER A 23 -13.62 0.00 -19.12
CA SER A 23 -14.56 -0.69 -18.24
C SER A 23 -15.12 0.27 -17.19
N HIS A 24 -16.33 0.00 -16.75
CA HIS A 24 -17.02 0.81 -15.75
C HIS A 24 -16.26 0.89 -14.40
N GLN A 25 -15.63 -0.21 -13.98
CA GLN A 25 -14.73 -0.24 -12.82
C GLN A 25 -13.49 0.67 -12.99
N TYR A 26 -12.95 0.80 -14.21
CA TYR A 26 -11.86 1.72 -14.52
C TYR A 26 -12.29 3.19 -14.37
N ASP A 27 -13.49 3.51 -14.85
CA ASP A 27 -14.04 4.87 -14.78
C ASP A 27 -14.30 5.31 -13.32
N LEU A 28 -14.80 4.39 -12.47
CA LEU A 28 -14.96 4.63 -11.04
C LEU A 28 -13.63 4.95 -10.35
N MET A 29 -12.57 4.22 -10.68
CA MET A 29 -11.23 4.48 -10.12
C MET A 29 -10.73 5.88 -10.50
N LYS A 30 -10.92 6.29 -11.77
CA LYS A 30 -10.52 7.61 -12.25
C LYS A 30 -11.33 8.73 -11.59
N HIS A 31 -12.63 8.53 -11.40
CA HIS A 31 -13.50 9.50 -10.75
C HIS A 31 -13.13 9.70 -9.27
N ALA A 32 -12.85 8.61 -8.54
CA ALA A 32 -12.36 8.68 -7.16
C ALA A 32 -11.05 9.50 -7.07
N ALA A 33 -10.07 9.17 -7.92
CA ALA A 33 -8.79 9.86 -7.95
C ALA A 33 -8.91 11.37 -8.26
N ALA A 34 -9.76 11.74 -9.23
CA ALA A 34 -9.97 13.14 -9.60
C ALA A 34 -10.60 13.97 -8.46
N THR A 35 -11.50 13.34 -7.68
CA THR A 35 -12.23 14.06 -6.63
C THR A 35 -11.38 14.25 -5.37
N LEU A 36 -10.36 13.43 -5.13
CA LEU A 36 -9.42 13.58 -4.01
C LEU A 36 -8.59 14.89 -4.09
N GLY A 37 -8.37 15.42 -5.30
CA GLY A 37 -7.66 16.70 -5.52
C GLY A 37 -8.52 17.96 -5.31
N SER A 38 -9.84 17.81 -5.13
CA SER A 38 -10.79 18.93 -5.05
C SER A 38 -10.92 19.59 -3.66
N GLY A 39 -10.25 19.05 -2.64
CA GLY A 39 -10.26 19.57 -1.27
C GLY A 39 -11.45 19.15 -0.41
N ASN A 40 -12.46 18.44 -0.95
CA ASN A 40 -13.60 17.91 -0.18
C ASN A 40 -13.65 16.37 -0.19
N LEU A 41 -12.84 15.76 0.69
CA LEU A 41 -12.78 14.31 0.85
C LEU A 41 -14.13 13.66 1.14
N ARG A 42 -15.08 14.37 1.76
CA ARG A 42 -16.41 13.82 2.06
C ARG A 42 -17.20 13.53 0.79
N GLN A 43 -17.07 14.37 -0.24
CA GLN A 43 -17.75 14.14 -1.51
C GLN A 43 -17.03 13.06 -2.34
N ALA A 44 -15.70 12.97 -2.22
CA ALA A 44 -14.90 11.98 -2.95
C ALA A 44 -15.18 10.52 -2.54
N VAL A 45 -15.74 10.28 -1.35
CA VAL A 45 -16.01 8.92 -0.83
C VAL A 45 -17.47 8.50 -0.91
N VAL A 46 -18.37 9.39 -1.35
CA VAL A 46 -19.79 9.09 -1.51
C VAL A 46 -19.98 8.12 -2.66
N LEU A 47 -20.85 7.12 -2.48
CA LEU A 47 -21.29 6.23 -3.56
C LEU A 47 -21.94 7.08 -4.65
N PRO A 48 -21.43 7.08 -5.90
CA PRO A 48 -22.05 7.85 -6.97
C PRO A 48 -23.46 7.35 -7.29
N GLU A 49 -24.30 8.24 -7.82
CA GLU A 49 -25.69 7.90 -8.12
C GLU A 49 -25.76 6.84 -9.23
N GLY A 50 -26.56 5.78 -9.01
CA GLY A 50 -26.73 4.68 -9.95
C GLY A 50 -25.68 3.57 -9.87
N GLU A 51 -24.69 3.72 -8.98
CA GLU A 51 -23.58 2.76 -8.83
C GLU A 51 -23.86 1.63 -7.83
N ASP A 52 -23.25 0.46 -8.07
CA ASP A 52 -23.32 -0.66 -7.13
C ASP A 52 -22.39 -0.43 -5.93
N LEU A 53 -22.92 -0.68 -4.73
CA LEU A 53 -22.20 -0.48 -3.48
C LEU A 53 -20.99 -1.42 -3.35
N ASN A 54 -21.12 -2.69 -3.77
CA ASN A 54 -20.02 -3.65 -3.63
C ASN A 54 -18.90 -3.32 -4.61
N GLU A 55 -19.25 -2.91 -5.82
CA GLU A 55 -18.28 -2.47 -6.83
C GLU A 55 -17.51 -1.23 -6.39
N TRP A 56 -18.21 -0.22 -5.85
CA TRP A 56 -17.59 0.97 -5.27
C TRP A 56 -16.63 0.63 -4.12
N VAL A 57 -17.07 -0.24 -3.19
CA VAL A 57 -16.24 -0.69 -2.07
C VAL A 57 -15.06 -1.53 -2.55
N ALA A 58 -15.22 -2.35 -3.58
CA ALA A 58 -14.15 -3.17 -4.15
C ALA A 58 -13.04 -2.30 -4.73
N VAL A 59 -13.38 -1.34 -5.59
CA VAL A 59 -12.44 -0.39 -6.21
C VAL A 59 -11.64 0.35 -5.12
N ASN A 60 -12.34 0.91 -4.13
CA ASN A 60 -11.68 1.64 -3.05
C ASN A 60 -10.82 0.72 -2.16
N THR A 61 -11.24 -0.53 -1.92
CA THR A 61 -10.44 -1.49 -1.13
C THR A 61 -9.12 -1.82 -1.81
N VAL A 62 -9.14 -2.01 -3.14
CA VAL A 62 -7.93 -2.24 -3.95
C VAL A 62 -7.03 -1.01 -3.92
N ASP A 63 -7.61 0.19 -4.08
CA ASP A 63 -6.85 1.44 -4.04
C ASP A 63 -6.18 1.66 -2.67
N PHE A 64 -6.89 1.47 -1.56
CA PHE A 64 -6.31 1.55 -0.22
C PHE A 64 -5.18 0.53 0.00
N PHE A 65 -5.34 -0.70 -0.47
CA PHE A 65 -4.28 -1.70 -0.41
C PHE A 65 -3.02 -1.22 -1.15
N ASN A 66 -3.18 -0.70 -2.36
CA ASN A 66 -2.06 -0.19 -3.16
C ASN A 66 -1.38 1.00 -2.49
N GLN A 67 -2.15 1.97 -1.99
CA GLN A 67 -1.61 3.14 -1.31
C GLN A 67 -0.83 2.78 -0.05
N ILE A 68 -1.36 1.86 0.77
CA ILE A 68 -0.64 1.34 1.95
C ILE A 68 0.63 0.60 1.55
N ASN A 69 0.57 -0.21 0.50
CA ASN A 69 1.73 -0.97 0.02
C ASN A 69 2.86 -0.04 -0.42
N MET A 70 2.53 0.99 -1.20
CA MET A 70 3.50 2.01 -1.61
C MET A 70 4.04 2.77 -0.41
N LEU A 71 3.17 3.23 0.51
CA LEU A 71 3.57 3.96 1.70
C LEU A 71 4.52 3.13 2.57
N TYR A 72 4.19 1.87 2.83
CA TYR A 72 5.06 0.97 3.60
C TYR A 72 6.39 0.71 2.87
N GLY A 73 6.38 0.62 1.54
CA GLY A 73 7.58 0.51 0.71
C GLY A 73 8.59 1.63 0.95
N THR A 74 8.15 2.85 1.28
CA THR A 74 9.04 3.99 1.58
C THR A 74 9.78 3.87 2.92
N ILE A 75 9.24 3.10 3.86
CA ILE A 75 9.79 2.98 5.22
C ILE A 75 10.32 1.59 5.56
N THR A 76 10.26 0.65 4.61
CA THR A 76 10.60 -0.78 4.83
C THR A 76 12.03 -0.97 5.35
N GLU A 77 12.98 -0.09 4.98
CA GLU A 77 14.36 -0.14 5.46
C GLU A 77 14.50 0.22 6.96
N PHE A 78 13.54 0.94 7.53
CA PHE A 78 13.53 1.36 8.93
C PHE A 78 12.69 0.43 9.83
N CYS A 79 11.81 -0.39 9.24
CA CYS A 79 10.97 -1.34 9.94
C CYS A 79 11.64 -2.73 9.95
N THR A 80 12.48 -3.00 10.96
CA THR A 80 13.24 -4.24 11.09
C THR A 80 12.78 -5.05 12.30
N GLU A 81 13.22 -6.31 12.42
CA GLU A 81 12.93 -7.11 13.62
C GLU A 81 13.58 -6.54 14.88
N GLU A 82 14.65 -5.75 14.73
CA GLU A 82 15.36 -5.10 15.83
C GLU A 82 14.64 -3.81 16.25
N THR A 83 14.24 -2.97 15.29
CA THR A 83 13.54 -1.71 15.60
C THR A 83 12.09 -1.94 16.01
N CYS A 84 11.46 -2.99 15.46
CA CYS A 84 10.06 -3.33 15.67
C CYS A 84 9.86 -4.83 15.97
N PRO A 85 10.32 -5.31 17.14
CA PRO A 85 10.27 -6.72 17.53
C PRO A 85 8.85 -7.26 17.74
N VAL A 86 7.88 -6.37 17.89
CA VAL A 86 6.45 -6.68 17.99
C VAL A 86 5.64 -5.74 17.12
N MET A 87 4.63 -6.27 16.42
CA MET A 87 3.66 -5.45 15.71
C MET A 87 2.82 -4.64 16.69
N SER A 88 2.91 -3.30 16.64
CA SER A 88 2.25 -2.41 17.59
C SER A 88 1.80 -1.09 16.96
N ALA A 89 0.87 -0.41 17.63
CA ALA A 89 0.49 0.98 17.39
C ALA A 89 0.66 1.76 18.70
N GLY A 90 1.88 2.26 18.93
CA GLY A 90 2.27 2.86 20.20
C GLY A 90 2.31 1.86 21.36
N PRO A 91 2.50 2.33 22.60
CA PRO A 91 2.73 1.45 23.76
C PRO A 91 1.48 0.71 24.25
N LYS A 92 0.28 1.11 23.80
CA LYS A 92 -1.00 0.57 24.31
C LYS A 92 -1.57 -0.58 23.48
N TYR A 93 -1.13 -0.74 22.24
CA TYR A 93 -1.75 -1.66 21.28
C TYR A 93 -0.70 -2.57 20.65
N GLU A 94 -0.82 -3.88 20.89
CA GLU A 94 -0.04 -4.93 20.26
C GLU A 94 -0.98 -5.78 19.38
N TYR A 95 -0.52 -6.15 18.19
CA TYR A 95 -1.28 -6.96 17.23
C TYR A 95 -0.64 -8.33 17.03
N HIS A 96 -1.44 -9.38 17.15
CA HIS A 96 -1.02 -10.76 16.88
C HIS A 96 -1.63 -11.27 15.57
N TRP A 97 -0.87 -12.10 14.86
CA TRP A 97 -1.29 -12.59 13.55
C TRP A 97 -2.06 -13.91 13.65
N ALA A 98 -3.19 -13.99 12.95
CA ALA A 98 -3.90 -15.23 12.66
C ALA A 98 -4.71 -15.05 11.36
N ASP A 99 -4.64 -16.00 10.45
CA ASP A 99 -5.44 -16.02 9.22
C ASP A 99 -6.70 -16.91 9.37
N GLY A 100 -6.80 -17.69 10.45
CA GLY A 100 -7.90 -18.63 10.69
C GLY A 100 -7.82 -19.91 9.84
N GLN A 101 -6.84 -20.01 8.93
CA GLN A 101 -6.62 -21.17 8.07
C GLN A 101 -5.35 -21.90 8.47
N THR A 102 -4.19 -21.34 8.14
CA THR A 102 -2.87 -21.91 8.43
C THR A 102 -2.43 -21.62 9.87
N VAL A 103 -2.76 -20.44 10.37
CA VAL A 103 -2.46 -19.94 11.72
C VAL A 103 -3.78 -19.73 12.45
N LYS A 104 -4.26 -20.79 13.11
CA LYS A 104 -5.52 -20.78 13.87
C LYS A 104 -5.42 -20.05 15.21
N LYS A 105 -4.25 -20.05 15.85
CA LYS A 105 -4.00 -19.35 17.11
C LYS A 105 -3.17 -18.10 16.86
N PRO A 106 -3.55 -16.93 17.40
CA PRO A 106 -2.77 -15.70 17.24
C PRO A 106 -1.31 -15.88 17.67
N ILE A 107 -0.37 -15.57 16.78
CA ILE A 107 1.06 -15.63 17.04
C ILE A 107 1.63 -14.23 17.21
N LYS A 108 2.61 -14.11 18.12
CA LYS A 108 3.46 -12.92 18.22
C LYS A 108 4.50 -12.95 17.11
N CYS A 109 4.70 -11.80 16.46
CA CYS A 109 5.75 -11.61 15.48
C CYS A 109 6.18 -10.14 15.43
N SER A 110 7.37 -9.91 14.87
CA SER A 110 7.87 -8.59 14.53
C SER A 110 6.91 -7.86 13.58
N ALA A 111 6.92 -6.53 13.61
CA ALA A 111 6.11 -5.72 12.71
C ALA A 111 6.34 -6.04 11.22
N PRO A 112 7.58 -6.12 10.70
CA PRO A 112 7.77 -6.44 9.28
C PRO A 112 7.22 -7.82 8.91
N LYS A 113 7.35 -8.82 9.79
CA LYS A 113 6.81 -10.16 9.56
C LYS A 113 5.27 -10.19 9.61
N TYR A 114 4.67 -9.45 10.54
CA TYR A 114 3.23 -9.29 10.60
C TYR A 114 2.68 -8.63 9.32
N ILE A 115 3.33 -7.56 8.86
CA ILE A 115 2.91 -6.81 7.68
C ILE A 115 3.07 -7.68 6.43
N ASP A 116 4.15 -8.45 6.30
CA ASP A 116 4.34 -9.41 5.19
C ASP A 116 3.20 -10.45 5.11
N TYR A 117 2.84 -11.06 6.25
CA TYR A 117 1.70 -11.97 6.30
C TYR A 117 0.38 -11.29 5.95
N LEU A 118 0.17 -10.07 6.43
CA LEU A 118 -1.04 -9.31 6.18
C LEU A 118 -1.18 -8.95 4.70
N MET A 119 -0.12 -8.42 4.09
CA MET A 119 -0.16 -7.99 2.69
C MET A 119 -0.33 -9.18 1.76
N SER A 120 0.35 -10.29 2.04
CA SER A 120 0.16 -11.55 1.31
C SER A 120 -1.29 -12.05 1.42
N TRP A 121 -1.83 -12.07 2.65
CA TRP A 121 -3.21 -12.49 2.88
C TRP A 121 -4.23 -11.58 2.16
N VAL A 122 -4.04 -10.25 2.20
CA VAL A 122 -4.94 -9.32 1.48
C VAL A 122 -4.86 -9.56 -0.02
N GLN A 123 -3.65 -9.71 -0.58
CA GLN A 123 -3.45 -10.00 -2.00
C GLN A 123 -4.20 -11.27 -2.42
N ASP A 124 -4.08 -12.36 -1.65
CA ASP A 124 -4.79 -13.61 -1.92
C ASP A 124 -6.32 -13.40 -1.94
N GLN A 125 -6.87 -12.54 -1.07
CA GLN A 125 -8.31 -12.23 -1.10
C GLN A 125 -8.71 -11.42 -2.34
N LEU A 126 -7.89 -10.45 -2.75
CA LEU A 126 -8.14 -9.60 -3.92
C LEU A 126 -7.96 -10.36 -5.25
N ASP A 127 -7.12 -11.40 -5.25
CA ASP A 127 -6.88 -12.26 -6.40
C ASP A 127 -7.95 -13.33 -6.58
N GLU A 128 -8.67 -13.69 -5.51
CA GLU A 128 -9.73 -14.69 -5.52
C GLU A 128 -11.00 -14.19 -6.26
N GLU A 129 -11.24 -14.72 -7.46
CA GLU A 129 -12.36 -14.35 -8.34
C GLU A 129 -13.74 -14.62 -7.73
N SER A 130 -13.85 -15.55 -6.77
CA SER A 130 -15.11 -15.76 -6.04
C SER A 130 -15.39 -14.68 -4.98
N LEU A 131 -14.38 -13.89 -4.61
CA LEU A 131 -14.49 -12.79 -3.65
C LEU A 131 -14.49 -11.42 -4.33
N PHE A 132 -13.58 -11.23 -5.28
CA PHE A 132 -13.38 -10.02 -6.08
C PHE A 132 -13.47 -10.37 -7.56
N PRO A 133 -14.69 -10.57 -8.10
CA PRO A 133 -14.89 -10.90 -9.51
C PRO A 133 -14.37 -9.78 -10.40
N SER A 134 -13.59 -10.14 -11.44
CA SER A 134 -13.08 -9.19 -12.44
C SER A 134 -13.90 -9.17 -13.74
N LYS A 135 -14.85 -10.11 -13.89
CA LYS A 135 -15.68 -10.26 -15.09
C LYS A 135 -17.02 -9.55 -14.93
N ILE A 136 -17.36 -8.74 -15.95
CA ILE A 136 -18.65 -8.05 -16.04
C ILE A 136 -19.80 -9.07 -15.93
N GLY A 137 -20.79 -8.75 -15.11
CA GLY A 137 -21.99 -9.56 -14.90
C GLY A 137 -21.86 -10.68 -13.87
N VAL A 138 -20.68 -10.88 -13.26
CA VAL A 138 -20.50 -11.81 -12.14
C VAL A 138 -20.78 -11.07 -10.82
N PRO A 139 -21.77 -11.50 -10.03
CA PRO A 139 -22.11 -10.82 -8.78
C PRO A 139 -21.09 -11.11 -7.68
N PHE A 140 -20.88 -10.13 -6.79
CA PHE A 140 -20.14 -10.32 -5.54
C PHE A 140 -20.82 -11.35 -4.61
N PRO A 141 -20.06 -12.03 -3.74
CA PRO A 141 -20.64 -12.94 -2.76
C PRO A 141 -21.51 -12.20 -1.75
N LYS A 142 -22.54 -12.87 -1.20
CA LYS A 142 -23.51 -12.27 -0.27
C LYS A 142 -22.88 -11.65 0.98
N ASN A 143 -21.71 -12.13 1.40
CA ASN A 143 -20.95 -11.65 2.55
C ASN A 143 -19.81 -10.68 2.18
N PHE A 144 -19.77 -10.16 0.95
CA PHE A 144 -18.67 -9.31 0.45
C PHE A 144 -18.33 -8.15 1.39
N LEU A 145 -19.31 -7.37 1.84
CA LEU A 145 -19.07 -6.24 2.74
C LEU A 145 -18.39 -6.64 4.06
N ALA A 146 -18.66 -7.85 4.58
CA ALA A 146 -18.00 -8.37 5.76
C ALA A 146 -16.52 -8.73 5.49
N ILE A 147 -16.24 -9.23 4.29
CA ILE A 147 -14.89 -9.53 3.81
C ILE A 147 -14.10 -8.23 3.64
N ALA A 148 -14.64 -7.26 2.89
CA ALA A 148 -14.04 -5.95 2.68
C ALA A 148 -13.76 -5.22 4.00
N LYS A 149 -14.73 -5.24 4.95
CA LYS A 149 -14.54 -4.70 6.30
C LYS A 149 -13.39 -5.37 7.05
N THR A 150 -13.19 -6.67 6.87
CA THR A 150 -12.08 -7.40 7.50
C THR A 150 -10.73 -7.00 6.91
N ILE A 151 -10.66 -6.85 5.58
CA ILE A 151 -9.49 -6.36 4.86
C ILE A 151 -9.13 -4.95 5.36
N LEU A 152 -10.05 -4.00 5.28
CA LEU A 152 -9.83 -2.60 5.69
C LEU A 152 -9.42 -2.48 7.16
N LYS A 153 -10.03 -3.26 8.07
CA LYS A 153 -9.65 -3.31 9.49
C LYS A 153 -8.21 -3.79 9.69
N ARG A 154 -7.75 -4.75 8.88
CA ARG A 154 -6.37 -5.26 8.94
C ARG A 154 -5.42 -4.22 8.37
N LEU A 155 -5.71 -3.68 7.19
CA LEU A 155 -4.96 -2.61 6.54
C LEU A 155 -4.74 -1.38 7.44
N PHE A 156 -5.77 -0.99 8.22
CA PHE A 156 -5.64 0.07 9.22
C PHE A 156 -4.50 -0.14 10.22
N ARG A 157 -4.18 -1.40 10.58
CA ARG A 157 -3.09 -1.70 11.52
C ARG A 157 -1.73 -1.34 10.94
N VAL A 158 -1.56 -1.44 9.62
CA VAL A 158 -0.34 -1.02 8.93
C VAL A 158 -0.21 0.50 9.01
N TYR A 159 -1.28 1.23 8.69
CA TYR A 159 -1.31 2.69 8.87
C TYR A 159 -1.02 3.12 10.31
N ALA A 160 -1.67 2.50 11.29
CA ALA A 160 -1.47 2.83 12.71
C ALA A 160 -0.03 2.57 13.16
N HIS A 161 0.58 1.48 12.67
CA HIS A 161 1.99 1.18 12.94
C HIS A 161 2.92 2.24 12.35
N ILE A 162 2.74 2.58 11.06
CA ILE A 162 3.53 3.61 10.38
C ILE A 162 3.40 4.95 11.12
N TYR A 163 2.19 5.35 11.47
CA TYR A 163 1.95 6.62 12.17
C TYR A 163 2.62 6.69 13.54
N HIS A 164 2.64 5.60 14.30
CA HIS A 164 3.20 5.61 15.64
C HIS A 164 4.72 5.35 15.69
N GLN A 165 5.26 4.57 14.76
CA GLN A 165 6.65 4.10 14.82
C GLN A 165 7.54 4.73 13.74
N HIS A 166 6.97 5.15 12.61
CA HIS A 166 7.73 5.53 11.42
C HIS A 166 7.31 6.86 10.80
N PHE A 167 6.50 7.68 11.49
CA PHE A 167 5.99 8.94 10.94
C PHE A 167 7.10 9.93 10.58
N LYS A 168 8.25 9.87 11.26
CA LYS A 168 9.40 10.74 10.96
C LYS A 168 10.12 10.32 9.67
N GLU A 169 10.02 9.06 9.31
CA GLU A 169 10.65 8.45 8.15
C GLU A 169 9.73 8.51 6.92
N VAL A 170 8.43 8.71 7.10
CA VAL A 170 7.49 8.95 5.98
C VAL A 170 7.90 10.22 5.23
N VAL A 171 8.22 10.05 3.95
CA VAL A 171 8.57 11.16 3.07
C VAL A 171 7.35 11.56 2.27
N ASP A 172 7.04 12.85 2.29
CA ASP A 172 6.09 13.43 1.36
C ASP A 172 6.70 13.42 -0.05
N GLU A 173 6.15 12.63 -0.96
CA GLU A 173 6.55 12.59 -2.37
C GLU A 173 5.74 13.56 -3.25
N SER A 174 4.81 14.34 -2.67
CA SER A 174 4.00 15.28 -3.44
C SER A 174 4.88 16.28 -4.19
N GLY A 175 4.52 16.52 -5.46
CA GLY A 175 5.26 17.41 -6.35
C GLY A 175 6.54 16.82 -6.93
N VAL A 176 6.83 15.52 -6.76
CA VAL A 176 7.99 14.84 -7.34
C VAL A 176 7.53 13.71 -8.26
N GLU A 177 8.04 13.64 -9.49
CA GLU A 177 7.62 12.61 -10.45
C GLU A 177 8.28 11.26 -10.11
N ALA A 178 7.49 10.17 -10.12
CA ALA A 178 7.98 8.85 -9.74
C ALA A 178 9.16 8.36 -10.60
N LYS A 179 9.17 8.69 -11.90
CA LYS A 179 10.25 8.37 -12.83
C LYS A 179 11.57 9.08 -12.45
N ASP A 180 11.51 10.28 -11.89
CA ASP A 180 12.68 11.06 -11.52
C ASP A 180 13.30 10.47 -10.26
N ILE A 181 12.45 10.05 -9.31
CA ILE A 181 12.88 9.32 -8.11
C ILE A 181 13.60 8.03 -8.50
N GLU A 182 13.03 7.22 -9.40
CA GLU A 182 13.66 5.98 -9.88
C GLU A 182 15.00 6.24 -10.58
N LEU A 183 15.09 7.31 -11.38
CA LEU A 183 16.32 7.71 -12.06
C LEU A 183 17.41 8.09 -11.05
N VAL A 184 17.10 8.94 -10.06
CA VAL A 184 18.05 9.34 -9.01
C VAL A 184 18.47 8.14 -8.16
N MET A 185 17.52 7.28 -7.76
CA MET A 185 17.83 6.05 -7.01
C MET A 185 18.82 5.16 -7.76
N SER A 186 18.59 4.94 -9.06
CA SER A 186 19.43 4.05 -9.87
C SER A 186 20.81 4.64 -10.16
N GLN A 187 20.91 5.94 -10.43
CA GLN A 187 22.19 6.59 -10.76
C GLN A 187 23.05 6.88 -9.53
N ALA A 188 22.43 7.30 -8.41
CA ALA A 188 23.15 7.59 -7.18
C ALA A 188 23.26 6.39 -6.23
N ASN A 189 22.61 5.26 -6.54
CA ASN A 189 22.56 4.06 -5.69
C ASN A 189 22.09 4.37 -4.26
N VAL A 190 21.01 5.15 -4.14
CA VAL A 190 20.43 5.56 -2.85
C VAL A 190 19.00 5.04 -2.67
N SER A 191 18.52 5.06 -1.43
CA SER A 191 17.12 4.71 -1.14
C SER A 191 16.16 5.78 -1.68
N ARG A 192 14.90 5.37 -1.87
CA ARG A 192 13.81 6.23 -2.37
C ARG A 192 13.67 7.51 -1.54
N THR A 193 13.73 7.36 -0.22
CA THR A 193 13.67 8.46 0.75
C THR A 193 14.79 9.49 0.53
N LYS A 194 16.02 9.04 0.26
CA LYS A 194 17.14 9.93 -0.04
C LYS A 194 16.96 10.62 -1.39
N ALA A 195 16.53 9.88 -2.42
CA ALA A 195 16.26 10.44 -3.74
C ALA A 195 15.17 11.53 -3.70
N VAL A 196 14.06 11.29 -3.01
CA VAL A 196 12.97 12.27 -2.87
C VAL A 196 13.44 13.52 -2.12
N LYS A 197 14.18 13.37 -1.03
CA LYS A 197 14.74 14.52 -0.29
C LYS A 197 15.70 15.34 -1.15
N ALA A 198 16.60 14.67 -1.88
CA ALA A 198 17.52 15.36 -2.78
C ALA A 198 16.79 16.11 -3.90
N LEU A 199 15.78 15.49 -4.53
CA LEU A 199 14.96 16.16 -5.55
C LEU A 199 14.25 17.38 -4.97
N LYS A 200 13.61 17.27 -3.79
CA LYS A 200 12.95 18.42 -3.15
C LYS A 200 13.91 19.54 -2.79
N ASN A 201 15.09 19.21 -2.25
CA ASN A 201 16.12 20.20 -1.92
C ASN A 201 16.64 20.94 -3.14
N ASN A 202 16.60 20.31 -4.32
CA ASN A 202 17.09 20.85 -5.58
C ASN A 202 15.97 21.30 -6.53
N ASN A 203 14.77 21.60 -6.01
CA ASN A 203 13.62 22.05 -6.82
C ASN A 203 13.30 21.11 -8.01
N ASN A 204 13.37 19.80 -7.76
CA ASN A 204 13.22 18.72 -8.74
C ASN A 204 14.26 18.70 -9.88
N ASP A 205 15.40 19.38 -9.72
CA ASP A 205 16.53 19.25 -10.65
C ASP A 205 17.25 17.92 -10.43
N ILE A 206 17.08 16.99 -11.37
CA ILE A 206 17.64 15.64 -11.34
C ILE A 206 19.16 15.67 -11.31
N VAL A 207 19.80 16.56 -12.08
CA VAL A 207 21.26 16.59 -12.21
C VAL A 207 21.88 17.03 -10.90
N ASN A 208 21.36 18.13 -10.33
CA ASN A 208 21.85 18.64 -9.05
C ASN A 208 21.59 17.66 -7.90
N ALA A 209 20.44 16.98 -7.90
CA ALA A 209 20.14 15.96 -6.91
C ALA A 209 21.11 14.76 -6.97
N ILE A 210 21.46 14.29 -8.18
CA ILE A 210 22.43 13.20 -8.36
C ILE A 210 23.82 13.65 -7.91
N MET A 211 24.24 14.86 -8.29
CA MET A 211 25.52 15.42 -7.87
C MET A 211 25.63 15.54 -6.34
N GLU A 212 24.59 16.02 -5.65
CA GLU A 212 24.56 16.09 -4.18
C GLU A 212 24.75 14.72 -3.52
N LEU A 213 24.20 13.66 -4.13
CA LEU A 213 24.19 12.31 -3.55
C LEU A 213 25.43 11.48 -3.91
N THR A 214 26.25 11.92 -4.87
CA THR A 214 27.38 11.13 -5.41
C THR A 214 28.75 11.78 -5.16
N MET A 215 28.78 13.02 -4.69
CA MET A 215 30.00 13.70 -4.21
C MET A 215 30.20 13.48 -2.71
#